data_AF-A0A3D4ELD1-F1
#
_entry.id   AF-A0A3D4ELD1-F1
#
_cell.length_a   1.000
_cell.length_b   1.000
_cell.length_c   1.000
_cell.angle_alpha   90.00
_cell.angle_beta   90.00
_cell.angle_gamma   90.00
#
_symmetry.space_group_name_H-M   'P 1'
#
loop_
_entity.id
_entity.type
_entity.pdbx_description
1 polymer ?
#
loop_
_entity_poly.entity_id
_entity_poly.type
_entity_poly.pdbx_seq_one_letter_code
_entity_poly.pdbx_strand_id
1 'polypeptide(L)'
;MKTISRTLLSFFTFLLVLVGCENTQKKELAAKFDKLEMQHDSLEQVHAEFKTVHSEMTQKHQEFTTALEGMELQDSTILEDVAKHEAILKKHEATIEGHDAMIAAHEELKAGFEEKSEAEMEAQLEEMMDNHQQLMSEHEEMESEHNMMMDEHQAIMAKVDTTTTAEM
;
A
#
# COMPACT_ATOMS: atom_id res chain seq x y z
N MET A 1 11.32 11.29 -69.25
CA MET A 1 11.52 10.05 -70.03
C MET A 1 12.16 9.01 -69.14
N LYS A 2 11.64 7.80 -69.25
CA LYS A 2 12.06 6.56 -68.62
C LYS A 2 13.35 6.09 -69.26
N THR A 3 14.35 5.70 -68.47
CA THR A 3 15.27 4.63 -68.85
C THR A 3 15.63 3.84 -67.60
N ILE A 4 14.97 2.69 -67.48
CA ILE A 4 15.40 1.54 -66.68
C ILE A 4 16.32 0.73 -67.60
N SER A 5 17.47 0.28 -67.11
CA SER A 5 18.09 -1.01 -67.48
C SER A 5 19.25 -1.30 -66.50
N ARG A 6 19.14 -2.24 -65.55
CA ARG A 6 19.49 -3.69 -65.66
C ARG A 6 20.95 -3.88 -66.09
N THR A 7 21.85 -4.60 -65.39
CA THR A 7 21.85 -5.53 -64.25
C THR A 7 23.34 -5.76 -63.95
N LEU A 8 23.76 -5.96 -62.69
CA LEU A 8 24.87 -6.88 -62.35
C LEU A 8 24.92 -7.12 -60.85
N LEU A 9 24.35 -8.28 -60.50
CA LEU A 9 24.73 -9.20 -59.44
C LEU A 9 25.90 -8.76 -58.54
N SER A 10 25.59 -8.39 -57.29
CA SER A 10 26.50 -8.65 -56.18
C SER A 10 25.68 -9.15 -55.00
N PHE A 11 25.86 -10.43 -54.69
CA PHE A 11 25.42 -11.06 -53.47
C PHE A 11 26.03 -10.30 -52.28
N PHE A 12 25.21 -9.63 -51.50
CA PHE A 12 25.48 -9.47 -50.08
C PHE A 12 24.19 -9.77 -49.34
N THR A 13 23.99 -11.05 -49.07
CA THR A 13 23.10 -11.52 -48.02
C THR A 13 23.48 -10.79 -46.74
N PHE A 14 22.75 -9.74 -46.39
CA PHE A 14 22.73 -9.28 -45.01
C PHE A 14 21.87 -10.29 -44.27
N LEU A 15 22.55 -11.29 -43.72
CA LEU A 15 22.00 -12.19 -42.73
C LEU A 15 21.45 -11.29 -41.62
N LEU A 16 20.13 -11.21 -41.49
CA LEU A 16 19.48 -10.66 -40.30
C LEU A 16 19.84 -11.61 -39.15
N VAL A 17 20.99 -11.36 -38.54
CA VAL A 17 21.30 -11.87 -37.21
C VAL A 17 20.51 -10.98 -36.25
N LEU A 18 19.24 -11.31 -36.07
CA LEU A 18 18.47 -10.91 -34.89
C LEU A 18 18.92 -11.80 -33.73
N VAL A 19 20.17 -11.66 -33.32
CA VAL A 19 20.68 -12.26 -32.08
C VAL A 19 21.27 -11.10 -31.29
N GLY A 20 20.49 -10.54 -30.35
CA GLY A 20 21.04 -9.58 -29.40
C GLY A 20 20.12 -8.58 -28.69
N CYS A 21 18.80 -8.49 -28.94
CA CYS A 21 17.94 -7.58 -28.14
C CYS A 21 17.42 -8.20 -26.83
N GLU A 22 17.22 -9.51 -26.79
CA GLU A 22 16.68 -10.27 -25.64
C GLU A 22 17.51 -10.08 -24.36
N ASN A 23 18.83 -9.95 -24.49
CA ASN A 23 19.72 -9.81 -23.32
C ASN A 23 19.70 -8.39 -22.70
N THR A 24 19.13 -7.40 -23.40
CA THR A 24 19.03 -6.01 -22.90
C THR A 24 17.72 -5.79 -22.15
N GLN A 25 16.61 -6.32 -22.66
CA GLN A 25 15.30 -6.20 -22.00
C GLN A 25 15.24 -6.96 -20.67
N LYS A 26 15.69 -8.22 -20.62
CA LYS A 26 15.78 -8.95 -19.35
C LYS A 26 16.65 -8.24 -18.30
N LYS A 27 17.73 -7.58 -18.73
CA LYS A 27 18.59 -6.79 -17.83
C LYS A 27 17.86 -5.56 -17.28
N GLU A 28 17.06 -4.89 -18.10
CA GLU A 28 16.22 -3.78 -17.64
C GLU A 28 15.13 -4.24 -16.67
N LEU A 29 14.50 -5.39 -16.94
CA LEU A 29 13.49 -5.99 -16.05
C LEU A 29 14.10 -6.42 -14.72
N ALA A 30 15.30 -7.01 -14.72
CA ALA A 30 16.05 -7.31 -13.50
C ALA A 30 16.37 -6.05 -12.69
N ALA A 31 16.81 -4.97 -13.34
CA ALA A 31 17.07 -3.70 -12.65
C ALA A 31 15.78 -3.07 -12.07
N LYS A 32 14.63 -3.25 -12.72
CA LYS A 32 13.33 -2.84 -12.16
C LYS A 32 12.93 -3.69 -10.96
N PHE A 33 13.16 -4.99 -11.03
CA PHE A 33 12.94 -5.91 -9.93
C PHE A 33 13.77 -5.52 -8.71
N ASP A 34 15.09 -5.33 -8.88
CA ASP A 34 15.97 -4.87 -7.80
C ASP A 34 15.49 -3.56 -7.15
N LYS A 35 14.94 -2.65 -7.96
CA LYS A 35 14.37 -1.40 -7.45
C LYS A 35 13.08 -1.65 -6.66
N LEU A 36 12.20 -2.52 -7.15
CA LEU A 36 10.96 -2.86 -6.44
C LEU A 36 11.25 -3.58 -5.13
N GLU A 37 12.25 -4.46 -5.08
CA GLU A 37 12.71 -5.10 -3.85
C GLU A 37 13.16 -4.07 -2.82
N MET A 38 13.97 -3.07 -3.21
CA MET A 38 14.34 -1.99 -2.29
C MET A 38 13.13 -1.17 -1.82
N GLN A 39 12.14 -0.96 -2.68
CA GLN A 39 10.89 -0.29 -2.28
C GLN A 39 10.07 -1.17 -1.33
N HIS A 40 10.07 -2.49 -1.55
CA HIS A 40 9.41 -3.47 -0.71
C HIS A 40 10.00 -3.48 0.69
N ASP A 41 11.33 -3.53 0.83
CA ASP A 41 12.01 -3.45 2.13
C ASP A 41 11.61 -2.18 2.91
N SER A 42 11.54 -1.05 2.20
CA SER A 42 11.09 0.21 2.80
C SER A 42 9.62 0.17 3.19
N LEU A 43 8.77 -0.48 2.39
CA LEU A 43 7.34 -0.60 2.64
C LEU A 43 7.07 -1.50 3.84
N GLU A 44 7.81 -2.60 3.97
CA GLU A 44 7.73 -3.50 5.14
C GLU A 44 8.09 -2.76 6.43
N GLN A 45 9.16 -1.94 6.41
CA GLN A 45 9.52 -1.12 7.57
C GLN A 45 8.41 -0.14 7.94
N VAL A 46 7.91 0.62 6.96
CA VAL A 46 6.81 1.58 7.18
C VAL A 46 5.54 0.86 7.67
N HIS A 47 5.27 -0.33 7.15
CA HIS A 47 4.15 -1.16 7.59
C HIS A 47 4.31 -1.60 9.06
N ALA A 48 5.49 -2.03 9.48
CA ALA A 48 5.77 -2.37 10.87
C ALA A 48 5.62 -1.17 11.82
N GLU A 49 6.07 0.02 11.39
CA GLU A 49 5.87 1.27 12.13
C GLU A 49 4.38 1.62 12.23
N PHE A 50 3.64 1.49 11.13
CA PHE A 50 2.19 1.74 11.09
C PHE A 50 1.43 0.81 12.04
N LYS A 51 1.77 -0.48 12.11
CA LYS A 51 1.16 -1.42 13.07
C LYS A 51 1.33 -0.96 14.51
N THR A 52 2.49 -0.39 14.83
CA THR A 52 2.76 0.18 16.16
C THR A 52 1.83 1.37 16.43
N VAL A 53 1.74 2.31 15.48
CA VAL A 53 0.84 3.47 15.58
C VAL A 53 -0.62 3.02 15.72
N HIS A 54 -1.07 2.04 14.93
CA HIS A 54 -2.43 1.51 14.99
C HIS A 54 -2.74 0.86 16.35
N SER A 55 -1.78 0.12 16.91
CA SER A 55 -1.92 -0.46 18.25
C SER A 55 -2.04 0.62 19.32
N GLU A 56 -1.22 1.67 19.27
CA GLU A 56 -1.32 2.81 20.18
C GLU A 56 -2.67 3.54 20.05
N MET A 57 -3.16 3.72 18.83
CA MET A 57 -4.46 4.33 18.55
C MET A 57 -5.62 3.50 19.11
N THR A 58 -5.54 2.18 18.97
CA THR A 58 -6.52 1.25 19.54
C THR A 58 -6.51 1.32 21.06
N GLN A 59 -5.33 1.37 21.69
CA GLN A 59 -5.21 1.53 23.14
C GLN A 59 -5.80 2.86 23.60
N LYS A 60 -5.46 3.98 22.95
CA LYS A 60 -6.03 5.30 23.28
C LYS A 60 -7.55 5.31 23.16
N HIS A 61 -8.11 4.65 22.14
CA HIS A 61 -9.55 4.53 22.00
C HIS A 61 -10.20 3.73 23.13
N GLN A 62 -9.56 2.65 23.58
CA GLN A 62 -10.02 1.88 24.74
C GLN A 62 -10.00 2.73 26.01
N GLU A 63 -8.89 3.44 26.27
CA GLU A 63 -8.76 4.33 27.43
C GLU A 63 -9.83 5.43 27.41
N PHE A 64 -10.06 6.04 26.24
CA PHE A 64 -11.12 7.03 26.02
C PHE A 64 -12.51 6.46 26.33
N THR A 65 -12.80 5.25 25.82
CA THR A 65 -14.10 4.58 26.04
C THR A 65 -14.29 4.28 27.52
N THR A 66 -13.28 3.76 28.22
CA THR A 66 -13.33 3.53 29.67
C THR A 66 -13.55 4.81 30.45
N ALA A 67 -12.94 5.92 30.05
CA ALA A 67 -13.16 7.22 30.70
C ALA A 67 -14.63 7.66 30.61
N LEU A 68 -15.29 7.41 29.48
CA LEU A 68 -16.70 7.75 29.26
C LEU A 68 -17.68 6.90 30.08
N GLU A 69 -17.37 5.63 30.41
CA GLU A 69 -18.26 4.73 31.17
C GLU A 69 -18.64 5.28 32.56
N GLY A 70 -17.78 6.10 33.16
CA GLY A 70 -18.00 6.72 34.46
C GLY A 70 -18.75 8.06 34.43
N MET A 71 -19.15 8.53 33.25
CA MET A 71 -19.66 9.89 33.04
C MET A 71 -21.15 9.88 32.68
N GLU A 72 -21.89 10.87 33.15
CA GLU A 72 -23.27 11.10 32.68
C GLU A 72 -23.22 11.84 31.35
N LEU A 73 -23.62 11.16 30.27
CA LEU A 73 -23.58 11.68 28.91
C LEU A 73 -24.95 12.27 28.54
N GLN A 74 -25.00 13.59 28.39
CA GLN A 74 -26.22 14.31 27.95
C GLN A 74 -26.42 14.26 26.42
N ASP A 75 -25.32 14.16 25.66
CA ASP A 75 -25.33 14.08 24.20
C ASP A 75 -25.26 12.60 23.75
N SER A 76 -26.37 12.08 23.23
CA SER A 76 -26.47 10.68 22.83
C SER A 76 -25.62 10.32 21.61
N THR A 77 -25.15 11.30 20.83
CA THR A 77 -24.32 11.01 19.64
C THR A 77 -22.91 10.56 20.03
N ILE A 78 -22.44 10.86 21.25
CA ILE A 78 -21.10 10.48 21.73
C ILE A 78 -20.90 8.96 21.64
N LEU A 79 -21.91 8.17 22.03
CA LEU A 79 -21.83 6.71 21.98
C LEU A 79 -21.86 6.17 20.54
N GLU A 80 -22.53 6.88 19.63
CA GLU A 80 -22.53 6.54 18.21
C GLU A 80 -21.15 6.79 17.58
N ASP A 81 -20.53 7.93 17.89
CA ASP A 81 -19.17 8.28 17.44
C ASP A 81 -18.14 7.26 17.96
N VAL A 82 -18.23 6.86 19.24
CA VAL A 82 -17.40 5.78 19.82
C VAL A 82 -17.58 4.47 19.08
N ALA A 83 -18.83 4.06 18.80
CA ALA A 83 -19.08 2.81 18.09
C ALA A 83 -18.57 2.84 16.63
N LYS A 84 -18.67 4.00 15.96
CA LYS A 84 -18.10 4.24 14.63
C LYS A 84 -16.57 4.08 14.66
N HIS A 85 -15.90 4.66 15.64
CA HIS A 85 -14.45 4.53 15.82
C HIS A 85 -14.01 3.08 16.02
N GLU A 86 -14.71 2.34 16.88
CA GLU A 86 -14.45 0.91 17.09
C GLU A 86 -14.62 0.09 15.79
N ALA A 87 -15.60 0.44 14.96
CA ALA A 87 -15.80 -0.22 13.66
C ALA A 87 -14.67 0.11 12.67
N ILE A 88 -14.19 1.35 12.64
CA ILE A 88 -13.03 1.77 11.82
C ILE A 88 -11.78 1.00 12.24
N LEU A 89 -11.48 0.93 13.53
CA LEU A 89 -10.29 0.20 14.03
C LEU A 89 -10.35 -1.28 13.67
N LYS A 90 -11.52 -1.92 13.76
CA LYS A 90 -11.70 -3.32 13.32
C LYS A 90 -11.50 -3.51 11.81
N LYS A 91 -11.95 -2.54 11.00
CA LYS A 91 -11.69 -2.55 9.55
C LYS A 91 -10.19 -2.45 9.27
N HIS A 92 -9.47 -1.59 10.00
CA HIS A 92 -8.02 -1.44 9.88
C HIS A 92 -7.30 -2.73 10.23
N GLU A 93 -7.67 -3.41 11.33
CA GLU A 93 -7.06 -4.69 11.70
C GLU A 93 -7.16 -5.72 10.57
N ALA A 94 -8.34 -5.88 9.97
CA ALA A 94 -8.53 -6.78 8.83
C ALA A 94 -7.72 -6.36 7.58
N THR A 95 -7.52 -5.05 7.39
CA THR A 95 -6.71 -4.50 6.29
C THR A 95 -5.22 -4.79 6.53
N ILE A 96 -4.74 -4.61 7.76
CA ILE A 96 -3.37 -4.92 8.19
C ILE A 96 -3.09 -6.43 8.03
N GLU A 97 -4.01 -7.30 8.42
CA GLU A 97 -3.89 -8.75 8.17
C GLU A 97 -3.76 -9.07 6.67
N GLY A 98 -4.50 -8.33 5.83
CA GLY A 98 -4.38 -8.42 4.37
C GLY A 98 -3.00 -7.98 3.87
N HIS A 99 -2.47 -6.86 4.38
CA HIS A 99 -1.13 -6.38 4.05
C HIS A 99 -0.05 -7.38 4.47
N ASP A 100 -0.14 -7.94 5.67
CA ASP A 100 0.79 -8.97 6.15
C ASP A 100 0.83 -10.18 5.19
N ALA A 101 -0.34 -10.60 4.68
CA ALA A 101 -0.43 -11.68 3.70
C ALA A 101 0.19 -11.29 2.33
N MET A 102 -0.03 -10.04 1.87
CA MET A 102 0.57 -9.53 0.63
C MET A 102 2.08 -9.43 0.72
N ILE A 103 2.61 -8.95 1.86
CA ILE A 103 4.06 -8.90 2.13
C ILE A 103 4.65 -10.30 2.15
N ALA A 104 4.00 -11.26 2.82
CA ALA A 104 4.45 -12.65 2.84
C ALA A 104 4.45 -13.30 1.43
N ALA A 105 3.46 -12.99 0.59
CA ALA A 105 3.40 -13.48 -0.78
C ALA A 105 4.52 -12.92 -1.68
N HIS A 106 5.08 -11.76 -1.33
CA HIS A 106 6.16 -11.15 -2.10
C HIS A 106 7.43 -12.01 -2.12
N GLU A 107 7.74 -12.71 -1.01
CA GLU A 107 8.83 -13.69 -0.94
C GLU A 107 8.65 -14.85 -1.93
N GLU A 108 7.40 -15.25 -2.21
CA GLU A 108 7.11 -16.28 -3.21
C GLU A 108 7.30 -15.76 -4.63
N LEU A 109 6.95 -14.50 -4.89
CA LEU A 109 7.12 -13.86 -6.19
C LEU A 109 8.61 -13.79 -6.58
N LYS A 110 9.50 -13.50 -5.63
CA LYS A 110 10.95 -13.45 -5.88
C LYS A 110 11.53 -14.75 -6.44
N ALA A 111 10.94 -15.90 -6.12
CA ALA A 111 11.47 -17.20 -6.51
C ALA A 111 11.44 -17.40 -8.03
N GLY A 112 12.63 -17.58 -8.62
CA GLY A 112 12.78 -17.89 -10.04
C GLY A 112 12.48 -16.73 -10.98
N PHE A 113 12.51 -15.47 -10.50
CA PHE A 113 12.28 -14.29 -11.34
C PHE A 113 13.20 -14.26 -12.58
N GLU A 114 14.48 -14.57 -12.42
CA GLU A 114 15.46 -14.56 -13.52
C GLU A 114 15.22 -15.69 -14.56
N GLU A 115 14.56 -16.77 -14.15
CA GLU A 115 14.28 -17.94 -15.00
C GLU A 115 13.02 -17.76 -15.86
N LYS A 116 12.23 -16.72 -15.59
CA LYS A 116 10.99 -16.41 -16.31
C LYS A 116 11.27 -15.85 -17.71
N SER A 117 10.28 -15.99 -18.59
CA SER A 117 10.24 -15.24 -19.85
C SER A 117 10.07 -13.75 -19.59
N GLU A 118 10.43 -12.90 -20.55
CA GLU A 118 10.26 -11.44 -20.43
C GLU A 118 8.81 -11.05 -20.13
N ALA A 119 7.83 -11.70 -20.76
CA ALA A 119 6.42 -11.45 -20.53
C ALA A 119 5.96 -11.85 -19.11
N GLU A 120 6.47 -12.96 -18.58
CA GLU A 120 6.19 -13.37 -17.20
C GLU A 120 6.85 -12.45 -16.18
N MET A 121 8.07 -11.96 -16.45
CA MET A 121 8.74 -10.95 -15.63
C MET A 121 7.95 -9.64 -15.63
N GLU A 122 7.48 -9.18 -16.79
CA GLU A 122 6.67 -7.96 -16.92
C GLU A 122 5.36 -8.07 -16.13
N ALA A 123 4.62 -9.17 -16.28
CA ALA A 123 3.37 -9.40 -15.57
C ALA A 123 3.59 -9.44 -14.05
N GLN A 124 4.67 -10.08 -13.60
CA GLN A 124 5.00 -10.14 -12.18
C GLN A 124 5.40 -8.77 -11.61
N LEU A 125 6.18 -7.97 -12.36
CA LEU A 125 6.53 -6.61 -11.95
C LEU A 125 5.28 -5.73 -11.85
N GLU A 126 4.31 -5.88 -12.76
CA GLU A 126 3.03 -5.19 -12.71
C GLU A 126 2.24 -5.56 -11.44
N GLU A 127 2.15 -6.85 -11.12
CA GLU A 127 1.52 -7.33 -9.88
C GLU A 127 2.19 -6.76 -8.62
N MET A 128 3.52 -6.75 -8.55
CA MET A 128 4.26 -6.17 -7.43
C MET A 128 4.00 -4.66 -7.29
N MET A 129 3.96 -3.94 -8.42
CA MET A 129 3.68 -2.50 -8.44
C MET A 129 2.26 -2.19 -7.97
N ASP A 130 1.28 -2.95 -8.43
CA ASP A 130 -0.12 -2.79 -8.03
C ASP A 130 -0.31 -3.06 -6.53
N ASN A 131 0.32 -4.12 -6.01
CA ASN A 131 0.31 -4.43 -4.59
C ASN A 131 0.92 -3.31 -3.74
N HIS A 132 2.06 -2.75 -4.16
CA HIS A 132 2.67 -1.61 -3.47
C HIS A 132 1.76 -0.37 -3.50
N GLN A 133 1.15 -0.08 -4.64
CA GLN A 133 0.27 1.08 -4.79
C GLN A 133 -0.99 0.95 -3.93
N GLN A 134 -1.55 -0.26 -3.85
CA GLN A 134 -2.69 -0.56 -2.99
C GLN A 134 -2.32 -0.33 -1.52
N LEU A 135 -1.20 -0.91 -1.05
CA LEU A 135 -0.77 -0.78 0.34
C LEU A 135 -0.56 0.69 0.73
N MET A 136 0.11 1.47 -0.12
CA MET A 136 0.32 2.90 0.10
C MET A 136 -1.00 3.69 0.16
N SER A 137 -1.94 3.42 -0.77
CA SER A 137 -3.23 4.11 -0.78
C SER A 137 -4.06 3.79 0.46
N GLU A 138 -4.04 2.54 0.91
CA GLU A 138 -4.78 2.12 2.10
C GLU A 138 -4.12 2.69 3.37
N HIS A 139 -2.79 2.82 3.43
CA HIS A 139 -2.09 3.54 4.50
C HIS A 139 -2.54 5.00 4.61
N GLU A 140 -2.60 5.72 3.48
CA GLU A 140 -3.05 7.12 3.45
C GLU A 140 -4.49 7.27 3.95
N GLU A 141 -5.39 6.36 3.56
CA GLU A 141 -6.78 6.34 4.06
C GLU A 141 -6.82 6.11 5.58
N MET A 142 -6.09 5.10 6.07
CA MET A 142 -6.09 4.77 7.49
C MET A 142 -5.46 5.89 8.35
N GLU A 143 -4.41 6.56 7.88
CA GLU A 143 -3.81 7.72 8.56
C GLU A 143 -4.80 8.89 8.64
N SER A 144 -5.53 9.16 7.54
CA SER A 144 -6.58 10.17 7.55
C SER A 144 -7.69 9.83 8.54
N GLU A 145 -8.07 8.56 8.65
CA GLU A 145 -9.08 8.10 9.61
C GLU A 145 -8.55 8.19 11.06
N HIS A 146 -7.28 7.88 11.34
CA HIS A 146 -6.68 8.09 12.67
C HIS A 146 -6.69 9.57 13.08
N ASN A 147 -6.35 10.48 12.16
CA ASN A 147 -6.38 11.91 12.43
C ASN A 147 -7.81 12.40 12.74
N MET A 148 -8.80 11.95 11.95
CA MET A 148 -10.22 12.24 12.21
C MET A 148 -10.62 11.76 13.62
N MET A 149 -10.27 10.53 13.98
CA MET A 149 -10.60 9.95 15.29
C MET A 149 -10.01 10.77 16.45
N MET A 150 -8.77 11.23 16.32
CA MET A 150 -8.11 12.04 17.35
C MET A 150 -8.78 13.40 17.53
N ASP A 151 -9.16 14.06 16.43
CA ASP A 151 -9.89 15.33 16.48
C ASP A 151 -11.29 15.15 17.09
N GLU A 152 -11.99 14.07 16.73
CA GLU A 152 -13.31 13.73 17.28
C GLU A 152 -13.21 13.40 18.80
N HIS A 153 -12.18 12.66 19.25
CA HIS A 153 -11.94 12.44 20.69
C HIS A 153 -11.73 13.74 21.45
N GLN A 154 -10.92 14.67 20.93
CA GLN A 154 -10.69 15.97 21.56
C GLN A 154 -11.99 16.79 21.66
N ALA A 155 -12.79 16.80 20.60
CA ALA A 155 -14.07 17.49 20.57
C ALA A 155 -15.06 16.92 21.60
N ILE A 156 -15.11 15.59 21.73
CA ILE A 156 -15.97 14.93 22.73
C ILE A 156 -15.50 15.29 24.15
N MET A 157 -14.21 15.23 24.46
CA MET A 157 -13.72 15.59 25.79
C MET A 157 -14.08 17.02 26.17
N ALA A 158 -13.97 17.97 25.24
CA ALA A 158 -14.40 19.36 25.49
C ALA A 158 -15.91 19.47 25.78
N LYS A 159 -16.76 18.69 25.09
CA LYS A 159 -18.21 18.65 25.35
C LYS A 159 -18.51 18.08 26.74
N VAL A 160 -17.83 17.00 27.13
CA VAL A 160 -18.09 16.35 28.41
C VAL A 160 -17.59 17.20 29.58
N ASP A 161 -16.40 17.80 29.50
CA ASP A 161 -15.86 18.72 30.52
C ASP A 161 -16.77 19.93 30.78
N THR A 162 -17.32 20.53 29.71
CA THR A 162 -18.21 21.69 29.82
C THR A 162 -19.55 21.35 30.44
N THR A 163 -20.03 20.11 30.26
CA THR A 163 -21.29 19.63 30.84
C THR A 163 -21.15 19.35 32.33
N THR A 164 -20.06 18.69 32.76
CA THR A 164 -19.79 18.45 34.19
C THR A 164 -19.63 19.74 34.99
N THR A 165 -19.08 20.80 34.38
CA THR A 165 -18.87 22.08 35.06
C THR A 165 -20.15 22.94 35.14
N ALA A 166 -21.11 22.74 34.23
CA ALA A 166 -22.36 23.50 34.19
C ALA A 166 -23.42 23.00 35.21
N GLU A 167 -23.25 21.78 35.73
CA GLU A 167 -24.14 21.16 36.73
C GLU A 167 -23.63 21.29 38.19
N MET A 168 -22.46 21.92 38.40
CA MET A 168 -21.91 22.30 39.72
C MET A 168 -22.24 23.74 40.11
#